data_AF-A0A6M0FFC9-F1
#
_entry.id   AF-A0A6M0FFC9-F1
#
_cell.length_a   1.000
_cell.length_b   1.000
_cell.length_c   1.000
_cell.angle_alpha   90.00
_cell.angle_beta   90.00
_cell.angle_gamma   90.00
#
_symmetry.space_group_name_H-M   'P 1'
#
loop_
_entity.id
_entity.type
_entity.pdbx_description
1 polymer ?
#
loop_
_entity_poly.entity_id
_entity_poly.type
_entity_poly.pdbx_seq_one_letter_code
_entity_poly.pdbx_strand_id
1 'polypeptide(L)'
;MNSITESLIFRIPLSPESHAIAEQFAQQQISQQRAKEVYLNTLAVYIGQDFLNSLDFETNLENADCFNPVWRMAEDVADVIIPDLGVIEFRCVLPGEIGFLIPEFVRENRLVYVAVGFDESLDFCDILGFICLSDLTESDGYISLEILQPAENLLDYLMQLEAGRDFLLSNDPLAVQFRNVVEAETQEKSLGLMAAALEAIYRQSPDDGGNWRGKGGKVLAGDLPAVGKVVEERMAISTRDEVGTPVAETKSVSRTTQKLAKQLLGKLKEIWE
;
A
#
# COMPACT_ATOMS: atom_id res chain seq x y z
N MET A 1 7.75 1.57 -31.12
CA MET A 1 9.03 0.94 -30.77
C MET A 1 8.86 0.43 -29.35
N ASN A 2 8.56 -0.87 -29.22
CA ASN A 2 8.28 -1.49 -27.93
C ASN A 2 9.60 -1.69 -27.19
N SER A 3 9.88 -0.82 -26.23
CA SER A 3 10.83 -1.13 -25.17
C SER A 3 10.01 -1.59 -23.97
N ILE A 4 9.42 -2.79 -24.07
CA ILE A 4 9.04 -3.52 -22.87
C ILE A 4 10.39 -3.98 -22.32
N THR A 5 10.90 -3.24 -21.35
CA THR A 5 11.95 -3.72 -20.45
C THR A 5 11.59 -5.14 -20.04
N GLU A 6 12.47 -6.11 -20.29
CA GLU A 6 12.33 -7.49 -19.80
C GLU A 6 12.34 -7.44 -18.27
N SER A 7 11.17 -7.21 -17.67
CA SER A 7 10.97 -7.33 -16.23
C SER A 7 11.00 -8.80 -15.85
N LEU A 8 11.62 -9.12 -14.72
CA LEU A 8 11.63 -10.48 -14.20
C LEU A 8 10.22 -10.84 -13.73
N ILE A 9 9.65 -11.87 -14.35
CA ILE A 9 8.39 -12.46 -13.91
C ILE A 9 8.72 -13.61 -12.97
N PHE A 10 8.23 -13.53 -11.73
CA PHE A 10 8.42 -14.59 -10.74
C PHE A 10 7.28 -15.59 -10.83
N ARG A 11 7.56 -16.78 -11.38
CA ARG A 11 6.60 -17.89 -11.46
C ARG A 11 6.68 -18.76 -10.21
N ILE A 12 5.57 -18.89 -9.50
CA ILE A 12 5.46 -19.59 -8.21
C ILE A 12 4.39 -20.67 -8.33
N PRO A 13 4.68 -21.94 -7.95
CA PRO A 13 3.69 -23.00 -7.96
C PRO A 13 2.67 -22.82 -6.84
N LEU A 14 1.41 -23.13 -7.11
CA LEU A 14 0.37 -23.18 -6.08
C LEU A 14 0.40 -24.54 -5.39
N SER A 15 0.45 -24.51 -4.05
CA SER A 15 0.48 -25.73 -3.26
C SER A 15 -0.92 -26.36 -3.18
N PRO A 16 -1.04 -27.70 -3.12
CA PRO A 16 -2.34 -28.34 -2.85
C PRO A 16 -2.99 -27.88 -1.54
N GLU A 17 -2.19 -27.48 -0.56
CA GLU A 17 -2.64 -26.94 0.72
C GLU A 17 -3.33 -25.58 0.54
N SER A 18 -2.76 -24.70 -0.29
CA SER A 18 -3.38 -23.41 -0.62
C SER A 18 -4.74 -23.59 -1.30
N HIS A 19 -4.86 -24.57 -2.21
CA HIS A 19 -6.14 -24.92 -2.83
C HIS A 19 -7.16 -25.44 -1.81
N ALA A 20 -6.76 -26.34 -0.92
CA ALA A 20 -7.66 -26.89 0.09
C ALA A 20 -8.26 -25.79 0.99
N ILE A 21 -7.45 -24.81 1.38
CA ILE A 21 -7.88 -23.67 2.20
C ILE A 21 -8.77 -22.74 1.38
N ALA A 22 -8.41 -22.43 0.14
CA ALA A 22 -9.23 -21.65 -0.78
C ALA A 22 -10.61 -22.30 -1.01
N GLU A 23 -10.68 -23.61 -1.18
CA GLU A 23 -11.94 -24.36 -1.29
C GLU A 23 -12.77 -24.24 -0.01
N GLN A 24 -12.15 -24.41 1.15
CA GLN A 24 -12.83 -24.28 2.44
C GLN A 24 -13.42 -22.88 2.62
N PHE A 25 -12.69 -21.83 2.25
CA PHE A 25 -13.15 -20.45 2.35
C PHE A 25 -14.23 -20.11 1.32
N ALA A 26 -14.12 -20.66 0.11
CA ALA A 26 -15.13 -20.52 -0.94
C ALA A 26 -16.46 -21.18 -0.57
N GLN A 27 -16.44 -22.35 0.07
CA GLN A 27 -17.64 -23.07 0.53
C GLN A 27 -18.42 -22.32 1.62
N GLN A 28 -17.80 -21.36 2.30
CA GLN A 28 -18.46 -20.51 3.30
C GLN A 28 -19.24 -19.35 2.66
N GLN A 29 -19.11 -19.14 1.35
CA GLN A 29 -19.71 -18.00 0.67
C GLN A 29 -21.14 -18.30 0.21
N ILE A 30 -21.98 -17.26 0.27
CA ILE A 30 -23.43 -17.37 -0.02
C ILE A 30 -23.69 -17.54 -1.52
N SER A 31 -22.90 -16.86 -2.36
CA SER A 31 -23.07 -16.87 -3.81
C SER A 31 -21.88 -17.53 -4.51
N GLN A 32 -22.16 -18.15 -5.66
CA GLN A 32 -21.12 -18.77 -6.48
C GLN A 32 -20.07 -17.74 -6.96
N GLN A 33 -20.50 -16.50 -7.24
CA GLN A 33 -19.60 -15.43 -7.63
C GLN A 33 -18.61 -15.10 -6.51
N ARG A 34 -19.11 -14.90 -5.28
CA ARG A 34 -18.25 -14.65 -4.10
C ARG A 34 -17.37 -15.85 -3.77
N ALA A 35 -17.88 -17.07 -3.93
CA ALA A 35 -17.08 -18.28 -3.74
C ALA A 35 -15.86 -18.29 -4.68
N LYS A 36 -16.05 -17.97 -5.97
CA LYS A 36 -14.95 -17.89 -6.94
C LYS A 36 -13.94 -16.79 -6.60
N GLU A 37 -14.44 -15.63 -6.21
CA GLU A 37 -13.59 -14.48 -5.85
C GLU A 37 -12.76 -14.77 -4.60
N VAL A 38 -13.39 -15.26 -3.53
CA VAL A 38 -12.68 -15.65 -2.30
C VAL A 38 -11.68 -16.77 -2.56
N TYR A 39 -12.02 -17.74 -3.42
CA TYR A 39 -11.07 -18.77 -3.85
C TYR A 39 -9.80 -18.17 -4.45
N LEU A 40 -9.94 -17.33 -5.48
CA LEU A 40 -8.81 -16.70 -6.17
C LEU A 40 -8.02 -15.76 -5.27
N ASN A 41 -8.69 -14.96 -4.44
CA ASN A 41 -8.05 -14.09 -3.47
C ASN A 41 -7.23 -14.89 -2.47
N THR A 42 -7.75 -16.02 -1.99
CA THR A 42 -7.03 -16.88 -1.04
C THR A 42 -5.77 -17.45 -1.68
N LEU A 43 -5.85 -17.90 -2.94
CA LEU A 43 -4.66 -18.35 -3.68
C LEU A 43 -3.64 -17.21 -3.88
N ALA A 44 -4.10 -16.00 -4.22
CA ALA A 44 -3.23 -14.85 -4.38
C ALA A 44 -2.51 -14.46 -3.07
N VAL A 45 -3.21 -14.58 -1.94
CA VAL A 45 -2.65 -14.35 -0.59
C VAL A 45 -1.54 -15.35 -0.28
N TYR A 46 -1.73 -16.65 -0.57
CA TYR A 46 -0.70 -17.65 -0.33
C TYR A 46 0.51 -17.47 -1.24
N ILE A 47 0.30 -17.13 -2.52
CA ILE A 47 1.40 -16.76 -3.41
C ILE A 47 2.15 -15.53 -2.91
N GLY A 48 1.41 -14.53 -2.42
CA GLY A 48 2.00 -13.34 -1.82
C GLY A 48 2.83 -13.65 -0.57
N GLN A 49 2.31 -14.52 0.31
CA GLN A 49 3.03 -15.00 1.47
C GLN A 49 4.32 -15.74 1.06
N ASP A 50 4.24 -16.69 0.13
CA ASP A 50 5.40 -17.46 -0.33
C ASP A 50 6.45 -16.55 -0.98
N PHE A 51 6.00 -15.58 -1.78
CA PHE A 51 6.87 -14.57 -2.39
C PHE A 51 7.59 -13.74 -1.32
N LEU A 52 6.86 -13.15 -0.36
CA LEU A 52 7.44 -12.32 0.69
C LEU A 52 8.37 -13.12 1.61
N ASN A 53 8.01 -14.35 1.97
CA ASN A 53 8.86 -15.24 2.75
C ASN A 53 10.16 -15.58 1.99
N SER A 54 10.11 -15.73 0.66
CA SER A 54 11.31 -15.95 -0.16
C SER A 54 12.24 -14.74 -0.23
N LEU A 55 11.71 -13.56 0.12
CA LEU A 55 12.43 -12.30 0.26
C LEU A 55 12.85 -12.00 1.72
N ASP A 56 12.79 -13.01 2.59
CA ASP A 56 13.10 -12.92 4.03
C ASP A 56 12.19 -11.98 4.85
N PHE A 57 10.99 -11.65 4.34
CA PHE A 57 9.96 -10.95 5.13
C PHE A 57 9.05 -11.95 5.87
N GLU A 58 8.98 -11.83 7.20
CA GLU A 58 7.97 -12.55 7.98
C GLU A 58 6.57 -12.01 7.68
N THR A 59 5.57 -12.89 7.65
CA THR A 59 4.18 -12.55 7.33
C THR A 59 3.21 -13.01 8.41
N ASN A 60 2.10 -12.29 8.58
CA ASN A 60 1.05 -12.63 9.54
C ASN A 60 -0.33 -12.67 8.86
N LEU A 61 -0.74 -13.86 8.43
CA LEU A 61 -2.05 -14.07 7.84
C LEU A 61 -3.18 -14.16 8.86
N GLU A 62 -2.91 -14.62 10.09
CA GLU A 62 -3.97 -14.83 11.09
C GLU A 62 -4.71 -13.53 11.45
N ASN A 63 -4.01 -12.40 11.38
CA ASN A 63 -4.56 -11.07 11.65
C ASN A 63 -5.01 -10.32 10.39
N ALA A 64 -4.87 -10.91 9.19
CA ALA A 64 -5.27 -10.30 7.92
C ALA A 64 -6.80 -10.24 7.78
N ASP A 65 -7.30 -9.24 7.06
CA ASP A 65 -8.73 -9.06 6.78
C ASP A 65 -9.30 -10.28 6.06
N CYS A 66 -8.54 -10.86 5.12
CA CYS A 66 -8.92 -12.06 4.38
C CYS A 66 -9.05 -13.32 5.26
N PHE A 67 -8.40 -13.38 6.44
CA PHE A 67 -8.58 -14.48 7.39
C PHE A 67 -9.73 -14.22 8.38
N ASN A 68 -10.15 -12.97 8.55
CA ASN A 68 -11.34 -12.63 9.31
C ASN A 68 -12.62 -13.10 8.55
N PRO A 69 -13.45 -13.98 9.13
CA PRO A 69 -14.63 -14.50 8.45
C PRO A 69 -15.66 -13.44 8.04
N VAL A 70 -15.77 -12.35 8.81
CA VAL A 70 -16.71 -11.26 8.53
C VAL A 70 -16.23 -10.46 7.32
N TRP A 71 -14.96 -10.04 7.33
CA TRP A 71 -14.40 -9.25 6.23
C TRP A 71 -14.25 -10.07 4.95
N ARG A 72 -13.78 -11.33 5.04
CA ARG A 72 -13.74 -12.24 3.88
C ARG A 72 -15.11 -12.43 3.22
N MET A 73 -16.18 -12.44 4.01
CA MET A 73 -17.54 -12.59 3.47
C MET A 73 -18.06 -11.29 2.84
N ALA A 74 -17.80 -10.15 3.49
CA ALA A 74 -18.35 -8.86 3.11
C ALA A 74 -17.56 -8.13 2.02
N GLU A 75 -16.24 -8.30 1.99
CA GLU A 75 -15.32 -7.46 1.23
C GLU A 75 -14.43 -8.28 0.30
N ASP A 76 -14.01 -7.66 -0.81
CA ASP A 76 -13.01 -8.18 -1.73
C ASP A 76 -11.61 -7.84 -1.19
N VAL A 77 -11.11 -8.70 -0.31
CA VAL A 77 -9.81 -8.55 0.37
C VAL A 77 -8.90 -9.73 0.05
N ALA A 78 -7.63 -9.43 -0.17
CA ALA A 78 -6.55 -10.38 -0.47
C ALA A 78 -5.23 -9.87 0.11
N ASP A 79 -5.25 -9.56 1.40
CA ASP A 79 -4.18 -8.87 2.10
C ASP A 79 -3.19 -9.81 2.79
N VAL A 80 -1.91 -9.42 2.77
CA VAL A 80 -0.84 -10.05 3.56
C VAL A 80 -0.20 -8.98 4.43
N ILE A 81 -0.09 -9.24 5.73
CA ILE A 81 0.51 -8.33 6.69
C ILE A 81 2.01 -8.66 6.84
N ILE A 82 2.85 -7.64 6.70
CA ILE A 82 4.24 -7.65 7.18
C ILE A 82 4.24 -6.96 8.56
N PRO A 83 4.50 -7.69 9.66
CA PRO A 83 4.52 -7.12 11.00
C PRO A 83 5.40 -5.87 11.09
N ASP A 84 4.93 -4.87 11.84
CA ASP A 84 5.63 -3.60 12.08
C ASP A 84 5.98 -2.78 10.81
N LEU A 85 5.50 -3.18 9.63
CA LEU A 85 5.68 -2.44 8.38
C LEU A 85 4.32 -2.05 7.78
N GLY A 86 3.45 -3.02 7.47
CA GLY A 86 2.14 -2.71 6.93
C GLY A 86 1.53 -3.84 6.13
N VAL A 87 0.54 -3.48 5.31
CA VAL A 87 -0.31 -4.43 4.60
C VAL A 87 -0.09 -4.31 3.10
N ILE A 88 0.07 -5.45 2.42
CA ILE A 88 0.18 -5.55 0.97
C ILE A 88 -1.07 -6.24 0.44
N GLU A 89 -1.65 -5.71 -0.64
CA GLU A 89 -2.83 -6.28 -1.28
C GLU A 89 -2.44 -7.05 -2.55
N PHE A 90 -2.74 -8.35 -2.62
CA PHE A 90 -2.43 -9.20 -3.77
C PHE A 90 -3.67 -9.40 -4.65
N ARG A 91 -3.67 -8.78 -5.83
CA ARG A 91 -4.83 -8.73 -6.72
C ARG A 91 -4.71 -9.76 -7.83
N CYS A 92 -5.71 -10.62 -7.93
CA CYS A 92 -5.81 -11.64 -8.98
C CYS A 92 -5.98 -10.99 -10.37
N VAL A 93 -5.26 -11.54 -11.35
CA VAL A 93 -5.35 -11.24 -12.78
C VAL A 93 -5.48 -12.56 -13.53
N LEU A 94 -6.61 -12.76 -14.21
CA LEU A 94 -6.89 -13.98 -14.97
C LEU A 94 -6.32 -13.92 -16.40
N PRO A 95 -6.15 -15.07 -17.08
CA PRO A 95 -5.71 -15.10 -18.47
C PRO A 95 -6.52 -14.18 -19.39
N GLY A 96 -5.82 -13.27 -20.09
CA GLY A 96 -6.40 -12.32 -21.02
C GLY A 96 -6.87 -10.99 -20.38
N GLU A 97 -6.83 -10.86 -19.06
CA GLU A 97 -7.06 -9.57 -18.39
C GLU A 97 -5.84 -8.65 -18.55
N ILE A 98 -6.10 -7.35 -18.66
CA ILE A 98 -5.07 -6.31 -18.88
C ILE A 98 -4.86 -5.41 -17.65
N GLY A 99 -5.38 -5.85 -16.50
CA GLY A 99 -5.44 -5.06 -15.28
C GLY A 99 -6.41 -5.65 -14.26
N PHE A 100 -6.48 -5.03 -13.10
CA PHE A 100 -7.30 -5.47 -11.96
C PHE A 100 -8.05 -4.30 -11.32
N LEU A 101 -9.12 -4.60 -10.58
CA LEU A 101 -9.84 -3.60 -9.80
C LEU A 101 -9.28 -3.47 -8.38
N ILE A 102 -9.31 -2.25 -7.83
CA ILE A 102 -9.10 -1.95 -6.41
C ILE A 102 -10.46 -1.66 -5.74
N PRO A 103 -10.94 -2.59 -4.90
CA PRO A 103 -12.17 -2.42 -4.13
C PRO A 103 -12.10 -1.21 -3.19
N GLU A 104 -13.24 -0.55 -2.96
CA GLU A 104 -13.30 0.65 -2.11
C GLU A 104 -12.71 0.42 -0.71
N PHE A 105 -13.01 -0.73 -0.11
CA PHE A 105 -12.58 -1.08 1.25
C PHE A 105 -11.06 -1.12 1.42
N VAL A 106 -10.32 -1.43 0.35
CA VAL A 106 -8.85 -1.59 0.40
C VAL A 106 -8.11 -0.40 -0.21
N ARG A 107 -8.76 0.76 -0.37
CA ARG A 107 -8.16 1.99 -0.92
C ARG A 107 -7.32 2.79 0.07
N GLU A 108 -7.27 2.35 1.31
CA GLU A 108 -6.50 2.97 2.37
C GLU A 108 -5.68 1.92 3.12
N ASN A 109 -4.65 2.39 3.84
CA ASN A 109 -3.86 1.54 4.73
C ASN A 109 -3.21 0.33 4.04
N ARG A 110 -2.88 0.46 2.75
CA ARG A 110 -2.06 -0.48 1.97
C ARG A 110 -0.73 0.19 1.61
N LEU A 111 0.35 -0.57 1.66
CA LEU A 111 1.66 -0.12 1.19
C LEU A 111 1.67 -0.11 -0.34
N VAL A 112 1.29 -1.24 -0.93
CA VAL A 112 1.28 -1.48 -2.37
C VAL A 112 0.16 -2.45 -2.75
N TYR A 113 -0.16 -2.48 -4.05
CA TYR A 113 -1.00 -3.48 -4.69
C TYR A 113 -0.13 -4.29 -5.66
N VAL A 114 -0.13 -5.61 -5.53
CA VAL A 114 0.67 -6.53 -6.34
C VAL A 114 -0.26 -7.29 -7.28
N ALA A 115 0.05 -7.32 -8.57
CA ALA A 115 -0.69 -8.09 -9.56
C ALA A 115 -0.18 -9.54 -9.60
N VAL A 116 -1.09 -10.49 -9.39
CA VAL A 116 -0.83 -11.94 -9.44
C VAL A 116 -1.55 -12.53 -10.63
N GLY A 117 -0.78 -12.86 -11.68
CA GLY A 117 -1.27 -13.49 -12.90
C GLY A 117 -1.44 -14.99 -12.73
N PHE A 118 -2.67 -15.50 -12.88
CA PHE A 118 -2.95 -16.93 -12.79
C PHE A 118 -2.86 -17.60 -14.16
N ASP A 119 -2.39 -18.85 -14.20
CA ASP A 119 -2.59 -19.70 -15.38
C ASP A 119 -3.99 -20.32 -15.43
N GLU A 120 -4.37 -20.90 -16.58
CA GLU A 120 -5.72 -21.46 -16.77
C GLU A 120 -6.02 -22.64 -15.82
N SER A 121 -5.00 -23.41 -15.47
CA SER A 121 -5.09 -24.56 -14.57
C SER A 121 -5.14 -24.17 -13.10
N LEU A 122 -4.73 -22.95 -12.76
CA LEU A 122 -4.45 -22.50 -11.39
C LEU A 122 -3.38 -23.37 -10.71
N ASP A 123 -2.39 -23.84 -11.49
CA ASP A 123 -1.27 -24.63 -10.95
C ASP A 123 -0.07 -23.72 -10.61
N PHE A 124 0.01 -22.57 -11.28
CA PHE A 124 1.06 -21.58 -11.10
C PHE A 124 0.50 -20.17 -11.17
N CYS A 125 1.21 -19.27 -10.50
CA CYS A 125 1.01 -17.84 -10.61
C CYS A 125 2.30 -17.12 -10.97
N ASP A 126 2.15 -15.96 -11.58
CA ASP A 126 3.22 -15.04 -11.94
C ASP A 126 3.03 -13.73 -11.15
N ILE A 127 4.06 -13.25 -10.45
CA ILE A 127 4.07 -11.87 -9.93
C ILE A 127 4.39 -10.94 -11.10
N LEU A 128 3.40 -10.16 -11.54
CA LEU A 128 3.48 -9.35 -12.76
C LEU A 128 4.08 -7.96 -12.52
N GLY A 129 4.02 -7.47 -11.28
CA GLY A 129 4.45 -6.14 -10.90
C GLY A 129 3.62 -5.58 -9.75
N PHE A 130 3.93 -4.35 -9.34
CA PHE A 130 3.23 -3.68 -8.24
C PHE A 130 3.04 -2.19 -8.47
N ILE A 131 2.15 -1.58 -7.70
CA ILE A 131 1.97 -0.12 -7.65
C ILE A 131 1.80 0.34 -6.20
N CYS A 132 2.48 1.42 -5.83
CA CYS A 132 2.37 1.98 -4.49
C CYS A 132 1.07 2.77 -4.33
N LEU A 133 0.49 2.74 -3.12
CA LEU A 133 -0.70 3.53 -2.82
C LEU A 133 -0.52 5.03 -3.14
N SER A 134 0.68 5.56 -2.88
CA SER A 134 1.02 6.96 -3.12
C SER A 134 1.10 7.36 -4.61
N ASP A 135 1.14 6.39 -5.53
CA ASP A 135 1.18 6.61 -6.97
C ASP A 135 -0.21 6.50 -7.63
N LEU A 136 -1.23 6.11 -6.85
CA LEU A 136 -2.61 6.00 -7.33
C LEU A 136 -3.34 7.35 -7.31
N THR A 137 -4.22 7.52 -8.27
CA THR A 137 -5.12 8.67 -8.42
C THR A 137 -6.59 8.26 -8.26
N GLU A 138 -7.48 9.22 -8.12
CA GLU A 138 -8.90 8.98 -7.79
C GLU A 138 -9.69 8.21 -8.85
N SER A 139 -9.23 8.22 -10.10
CA SER A 139 -9.85 7.45 -11.19
C SER A 139 -9.45 5.98 -11.18
N ASP A 140 -8.51 5.58 -10.33
CA ASP A 140 -7.79 4.31 -10.45
C ASP A 140 -8.50 3.18 -9.70
N GLY A 141 -9.81 3.10 -9.89
CA GLY A 141 -10.58 1.91 -9.51
C GLY A 141 -10.17 0.68 -10.31
N TYR A 142 -9.66 0.88 -11.54
CA TYR A 142 -9.06 -0.15 -12.40
C TYR A 142 -7.61 0.20 -12.71
N ILE A 143 -6.68 -0.70 -12.42
CA ILE A 143 -5.25 -0.54 -12.62
C ILE A 143 -4.83 -1.34 -13.84
N SER A 144 -4.27 -0.65 -14.84
CA SER A 144 -3.66 -1.33 -15.99
C SER A 144 -2.33 -1.98 -15.61
N LEU A 145 -2.04 -3.15 -16.16
CA LEU A 145 -0.73 -3.79 -15.99
C LEU A 145 0.41 -2.95 -16.55
N GLU A 146 0.15 -2.08 -17.53
CA GLU A 146 1.16 -1.25 -18.19
C GLU A 146 1.79 -0.17 -17.27
N ILE A 147 1.12 0.18 -16.18
CA ILE A 147 1.60 1.20 -15.24
C ILE A 147 2.29 0.61 -14.01
N LEU A 148 2.38 -0.72 -13.91
CA LEU A 148 3.01 -1.39 -12.78
C LEU A 148 4.53 -1.20 -12.83
N GLN A 149 5.10 -1.05 -11.64
CA GLN A 149 6.54 -1.19 -11.45
C GLN A 149 6.94 -2.66 -11.58
N PRO A 150 8.16 -2.95 -12.09
CA PRO A 150 8.68 -4.31 -12.17
C PRO A 150 8.67 -5.02 -10.82
N ALA A 151 8.33 -6.30 -10.80
CA ALA A 151 8.23 -7.10 -9.58
C ALA A 151 9.55 -7.15 -8.81
N GLU A 152 10.70 -7.16 -9.51
CA GLU A 152 12.02 -7.20 -8.87
C GLU A 152 12.32 -5.98 -7.97
N ASN A 153 11.68 -4.84 -8.23
CA ASN A 153 11.88 -3.63 -7.44
C ASN A 153 11.13 -3.66 -6.09
N LEU A 154 10.25 -4.64 -5.86
CA LEU A 154 9.46 -4.68 -4.63
C LEU A 154 10.34 -4.92 -3.40
N LEU A 155 11.36 -5.78 -3.50
CA LEU A 155 12.30 -6.04 -2.41
C LEU A 155 13.00 -4.75 -1.97
N ASP A 156 13.61 -4.04 -2.91
CA ASP A 156 14.33 -2.79 -2.64
C ASP A 156 13.41 -1.76 -1.98
N TYR A 157 12.18 -1.64 -2.48
CA TYR A 157 11.18 -0.74 -1.91
C TYR A 157 10.83 -1.12 -0.46
N LEU A 158 10.54 -2.40 -0.18
CA LEU A 158 10.19 -2.85 1.16
C LEU A 158 11.35 -2.67 2.15
N MET A 159 12.59 -2.96 1.73
CA MET A 159 13.80 -2.72 2.55
C MET A 159 14.00 -1.22 2.84
N GLN A 160 13.73 -0.36 1.86
CA GLN A 160 13.80 1.09 2.03
C GLN A 160 12.77 1.58 3.06
N LEU A 161 11.55 1.05 3.00
CA LEU A 161 10.53 1.33 4.01
C LEU A 161 10.93 0.82 5.39
N GLU A 162 11.53 -0.36 5.44
CA GLU A 162 12.02 -0.99 6.67
C GLU A 162 13.07 -0.11 7.37
N ALA A 163 14.08 0.33 6.63
CA ALA A 163 15.12 1.22 7.15
C ALA A 163 14.56 2.56 7.62
N GLY A 164 13.59 3.13 6.90
CA GLY A 164 12.89 4.35 7.30
C GLY A 164 12.09 4.15 8.60
N ARG A 165 11.34 3.06 8.69
CA ARG A 165 10.55 2.65 9.86
C ARG A 165 11.44 2.42 11.09
N ASP A 166 12.58 1.76 10.93
CA ASP A 166 13.56 1.54 11.99
C ASP A 166 14.15 2.84 12.53
N PHE A 167 14.47 3.79 11.65
CA PHE A 167 14.89 5.12 12.07
C PHE A 167 13.79 5.83 12.86
N LEU A 168 12.54 5.79 12.41
CA LEU A 168 11.40 6.39 13.12
C LEU A 168 11.14 5.77 14.49
N LEU A 169 11.57 4.52 14.71
CA LEU A 169 11.55 3.82 16.00
C LEU A 169 12.79 4.08 16.88
N SER A 170 13.86 4.60 16.29
CA SER A 170 15.14 4.76 16.98
C SER A 170 15.11 5.79 18.13
N ASN A 171 16.20 5.86 18.89
CA ASN A 171 16.39 6.87 19.94
C ASN A 171 16.96 8.20 19.40
N ASP A 172 17.01 8.39 18.08
CA ASP A 172 17.41 9.68 17.51
C ASP A 172 16.46 10.80 18.01
N PRO A 173 16.98 11.99 18.39
CA PRO A 173 16.14 13.08 18.89
C PRO A 173 15.02 13.52 17.94
N LEU A 174 15.19 13.38 16.62
CA LEU A 174 14.14 13.67 15.63
C LEU A 174 13.08 12.57 15.62
N ALA A 175 13.48 11.30 15.69
CA ALA A 175 12.56 10.16 15.78
C ALA A 175 11.73 10.20 17.08
N VAL A 176 12.35 10.56 18.21
CA VAL A 176 11.63 10.75 19.48
C VAL A 176 10.61 11.90 19.38
N GLN A 177 11.00 13.03 18.79
CA GLN A 177 10.07 14.15 18.57
C GLN A 177 8.92 13.77 17.63
N PHE A 178 9.22 13.01 16.57
CA PHE A 178 8.24 12.48 15.65
C PHE A 178 7.21 11.63 16.39
N ARG A 179 7.64 10.64 17.18
CA ARG A 179 6.73 9.76 17.93
C ARG A 179 5.87 10.56 18.92
N ASN A 180 6.42 11.55 19.61
CA ASN A 180 5.64 12.43 20.48
C ASN A 180 4.54 13.20 19.74
N VAL A 181 4.80 13.65 18.50
CA VAL A 181 3.77 14.31 17.67
C VAL A 181 2.73 13.30 17.20
N VAL A 182 3.17 12.13 16.72
CA VAL A 182 2.30 11.09 16.18
C VAL A 182 1.41 10.47 17.25
N GLU A 183 1.92 10.18 18.45
CA GLU A 183 1.13 9.69 19.59
C GLU A 183 0.06 10.69 20.03
N ALA A 184 0.37 11.99 19.95
CA ALA A 184 -0.57 13.05 20.33
C ALA A 184 -1.66 13.27 19.26
N GLU A 185 -1.36 13.01 17.98
CA GLU A 185 -2.21 13.36 16.84
C GLU A 185 -2.92 12.14 16.21
N THR A 186 -2.43 10.92 16.41
CA THR A 186 -2.93 9.73 15.70
C THR A 186 -3.22 8.57 16.66
N GLN A 187 -4.47 8.11 16.65
CA GLN A 187 -4.91 6.90 17.32
C GLN A 187 -4.39 5.68 16.54
N GLU A 188 -3.12 5.31 16.71
CA GLU A 188 -2.53 4.04 16.21
C GLU A 188 -2.41 3.91 14.68
N LYS A 189 -1.73 4.86 14.01
CA LYS A 189 -1.34 4.64 12.59
C LYS A 189 -0.02 3.87 12.49
N SER A 190 0.04 2.90 11.55
CA SER A 190 1.24 2.11 11.28
C SER A 190 2.43 3.01 10.91
N LEU A 191 3.54 2.86 11.63
CA LEU A 191 4.78 3.58 11.37
C LEU A 191 5.34 3.29 9.97
N GLY A 192 5.14 2.09 9.43
CA GLY A 192 5.56 1.79 8.07
C GLY A 192 4.68 2.46 7.01
N LEU A 193 3.38 2.70 7.27
CA LEU A 193 2.57 3.56 6.38
C LEU A 193 3.04 5.02 6.41
N MET A 194 3.48 5.51 7.58
CA MET A 194 4.09 6.83 7.67
C MET A 194 5.43 6.88 6.94
N ALA A 195 6.26 5.83 7.07
CA ALA A 195 7.50 5.71 6.32
C ALA A 195 7.24 5.72 4.80
N ALA A 196 6.24 4.97 4.32
CA ALA A 196 5.83 4.95 2.92
C ALA A 196 5.33 6.31 2.42
N ALA A 197 4.56 7.04 3.23
CA ALA A 197 4.10 8.38 2.88
C ALA A 197 5.27 9.40 2.80
N LEU A 198 6.24 9.29 3.72
CA LEU A 198 7.45 10.12 3.70
C LEU A 198 8.38 9.73 2.54
N GLU A 199 8.51 8.44 2.22
CA GLU A 199 9.25 7.92 1.07
C GLU A 199 8.70 8.52 -0.21
N ALA A 200 7.38 8.49 -0.40
CA ALA A 200 6.75 9.03 -1.59
C ALA A 200 7.02 10.54 -1.74
N ILE A 201 7.03 11.30 -0.63
CA ILE A 201 7.38 12.73 -0.65
C ILE A 201 8.83 12.93 -1.08
N TYR A 202 9.74 12.11 -0.58
CA TYR A 202 11.16 12.14 -0.96
C TYR A 202 11.33 11.77 -2.44
N ARG A 203 10.82 10.63 -2.89
CA ARG A 203 10.91 10.15 -4.27
C ARG A 203 10.35 11.14 -5.29
N GLN A 204 9.23 11.79 -4.97
CA GLN A 204 8.63 12.82 -5.84
C GLN A 204 9.36 14.17 -5.78
N SER A 205 10.14 14.43 -4.74
CA SER A 205 10.84 15.71 -4.53
C SER A 205 12.15 15.53 -3.75
N PRO A 206 13.21 14.93 -4.34
CA PRO A 206 14.41 14.52 -3.62
C PRO A 206 15.24 15.67 -3.01
N ASP A 207 15.03 16.90 -3.51
CA ASP A 207 15.77 18.11 -3.10
C ASP A 207 14.91 19.10 -2.30
N ASP A 208 13.93 18.59 -1.53
CA ASP A 208 12.94 19.35 -0.74
C ASP A 208 11.92 20.11 -1.61
N GLY A 209 12.35 20.88 -2.62
CA GLY A 209 11.48 21.59 -3.57
C GLY A 209 10.40 22.50 -2.93
N GLY A 210 10.46 22.72 -1.61
CA GLY A 210 9.42 23.36 -0.79
C GLY A 210 8.31 22.42 -0.28
N ASN A 211 8.30 21.16 -0.69
CA ASN A 211 7.23 20.20 -0.45
C ASN A 211 7.37 19.43 0.87
N TRP A 212 8.58 19.24 1.40
CA TRP A 212 8.78 18.41 2.59
C TRP A 212 8.11 18.98 3.83
N ARG A 213 8.15 20.31 4.00
CA ARG A 213 7.52 20.98 5.15
C ARG A 213 6.01 20.81 5.13
N GLY A 214 5.39 21.09 3.99
CA GLY A 214 3.95 21.07 3.84
C GLY A 214 3.41 19.65 3.86
N LYS A 215 3.82 18.82 2.88
CA LYS A 215 3.33 17.44 2.73
C LYS A 215 3.76 16.57 3.91
N GLY A 216 5.02 16.64 4.34
CA GLY A 216 5.49 15.85 5.48
C GLY A 216 4.82 16.28 6.78
N GLY A 217 4.52 17.57 6.95
CA GLY A 217 3.76 18.06 8.11
C GLY A 217 2.35 17.44 8.19
N LYS A 218 1.69 17.26 7.03
CA LYS A 218 0.37 16.61 6.96
C LYS A 218 0.47 15.12 7.34
N VAL A 219 1.48 14.40 6.83
CA VAL A 219 1.75 13.01 7.23
C VAL A 219 1.90 12.87 8.74
N LEU A 220 2.70 13.74 9.37
CA LEU A 220 2.89 13.75 10.82
C LEU A 220 1.61 14.07 11.61
N ALA A 221 0.69 14.82 11.02
CA ALA A 221 -0.63 15.09 11.58
C ALA A 221 -1.65 13.98 11.30
N GLY A 222 -1.21 12.85 10.74
CA GLY A 222 -2.04 11.69 10.43
C GLY A 222 -2.73 11.75 9.08
N ASP A 223 -2.43 12.70 8.21
CA ASP A 223 -2.96 12.72 6.85
C ASP A 223 -2.13 11.78 5.96
N LEU A 224 -2.60 10.54 5.84
CA LEU A 224 -1.97 9.50 5.02
C LEU A 224 -2.62 9.41 3.64
N PRO A 225 -1.86 8.95 2.62
CA PRO A 225 -2.40 8.67 1.30
C PRO A 225 -3.60 7.72 1.34
N ALA A 226 -4.54 7.96 0.45
CA ALA A 226 -5.73 7.15 0.21
C ALA A 226 -6.12 7.33 -1.27
N VAL A 227 -6.59 6.27 -1.93
CA VAL A 227 -7.13 6.39 -3.29
C VAL A 227 -8.45 7.16 -3.21
N GLY A 228 -8.53 8.33 -3.86
CA GLY A 228 -9.76 9.17 -3.86
C GLY A 228 -9.72 10.45 -3.01
N LYS A 229 -8.59 10.81 -2.38
CA LYS A 229 -8.49 11.96 -1.46
C LYS A 229 -7.85 13.24 -2.05
N VAL A 230 -7.22 13.16 -3.23
CA VAL A 230 -6.36 14.22 -3.80
C VAL A 230 -7.15 15.42 -4.37
N VAL A 231 -8.45 15.27 -4.66
CA VAL A 231 -9.32 16.32 -5.21
C VAL A 231 -9.66 17.38 -4.18
N GLU A 232 -9.73 17.08 -2.88
CA GLU A 232 -9.93 18.13 -1.87
C GLU A 232 -8.76 19.12 -1.85
N GLU A 233 -7.52 18.66 -2.01
CA GLU A 233 -6.34 19.54 -2.04
C GLU A 233 -6.20 20.34 -3.33
N ARG A 234 -6.55 19.75 -4.49
CA ARG A 234 -6.46 20.44 -5.80
C ARG A 234 -7.62 21.43 -6.01
N MET A 235 -8.82 21.13 -5.51
CA MET A 235 -9.95 22.05 -5.53
C MET A 235 -9.73 23.24 -4.57
N ALA A 236 -9.10 23.02 -3.41
CA ALA A 236 -8.77 24.10 -2.48
C ALA A 236 -7.77 25.14 -3.04
N ILE A 237 -7.00 24.78 -4.07
CA ILE A 237 -6.11 25.72 -4.79
C ILE A 237 -6.88 26.49 -5.89
N SER A 238 -8.03 25.98 -6.36
CA SER A 238 -8.77 26.54 -7.50
C SER A 238 -10.06 27.30 -7.15
N THR A 239 -10.59 27.21 -5.93
CA THR A 239 -11.84 27.91 -5.54
C THR A 239 -11.57 29.02 -4.52
N ARG A 240 -11.02 30.15 -5.02
CA ARG A 240 -11.40 31.46 -4.50
C ARG A 240 -12.49 32.00 -5.42
N ASP A 241 -13.73 31.62 -5.17
CA ASP A 241 -14.90 32.51 -5.26
C ASP A 241 -16.18 31.75 -4.87
N GLU A 242 -16.85 32.34 -3.87
CA GLU A 242 -18.27 32.33 -3.51
C GLU A 242 -19.07 31.02 -3.25
N VAL A 243 -19.58 30.97 -2.01
CA VAL A 243 -20.81 30.32 -1.50
C VAL A 243 -20.71 28.84 -1.09
N GLY A 244 -20.35 28.65 0.19
CA GLY A 244 -21.28 28.06 1.16
C GLY A 244 -21.55 26.56 1.11
N THR A 245 -20.51 25.72 1.19
CA THR A 245 -20.58 24.38 1.78
C THR A 245 -19.68 24.34 3.02
N PRO A 246 -19.96 23.49 4.04
CA PRO A 246 -19.05 23.36 5.17
C PRO A 246 -17.76 22.74 4.66
N VAL A 247 -16.77 23.60 4.42
CA VAL A 247 -15.38 23.21 4.16
C VAL A 247 -14.97 22.41 5.37
N ALA A 248 -14.66 21.12 5.19
CA ALA A 248 -13.98 20.34 6.22
C ALA A 248 -12.75 21.17 6.63
N GLU A 249 -12.72 21.66 7.87
CA GLU A 249 -11.61 22.46 8.36
C GLU A 249 -10.34 21.61 8.25
N THR A 250 -9.55 21.84 7.20
CA THR A 250 -8.21 21.28 7.09
C THR A 250 -7.43 21.91 8.24
N LYS A 251 -7.30 21.18 9.37
CA LYS A 251 -6.55 21.66 10.53
C LYS A 251 -5.19 22.14 10.03
N SER A 252 -4.92 23.43 10.16
CA SER A 252 -3.64 24.01 9.80
C SER A 252 -2.54 23.36 10.64
N VAL A 253 -1.76 22.47 10.05
CA VAL A 253 -0.62 21.80 10.69
C VAL A 253 0.33 22.84 11.29
N SER A 254 0.74 22.65 12.55
CA SER A 254 1.59 23.62 13.25
C SER A 254 2.92 23.86 12.54
N ARG A 255 3.46 25.10 12.62
CA ARG A 255 4.79 25.43 12.06
C ARG A 255 5.91 24.56 12.64
N THR A 256 5.74 24.11 13.90
CA THR A 256 6.69 23.23 14.58
C THR A 256 6.69 21.84 13.93
N THR A 257 5.51 21.26 13.71
CA THR A 257 5.33 19.97 13.01
C THR A 257 5.88 20.02 11.58
N GLN A 258 5.60 21.10 10.84
CA GLN A 258 6.15 21.29 9.49
C GLN A 258 7.69 21.42 9.46
N LYS A 259 8.28 22.03 10.50
CA LYS A 259 9.74 22.14 10.62
C LYS A 259 10.36 20.78 10.94
N LEU A 260 9.76 20.04 11.87
CA LEU A 260 10.15 18.67 12.22
C LEU A 260 10.10 17.76 10.98
N ALA A 261 9.01 17.80 10.21
CA ALA A 261 8.86 17.03 8.97
C ALA A 261 10.01 17.24 7.98
N LYS A 262 10.42 18.49 7.74
CA LYS A 262 11.58 18.78 6.87
C LYS A 262 12.90 18.23 7.42
N GLN A 263 13.10 18.29 8.73
CA GLN A 263 14.32 17.74 9.34
C GLN A 263 14.34 16.20 9.25
N LEU A 264 13.19 15.56 9.48
CA LEU A 264 13.03 14.11 9.33
C LEU A 264 13.28 13.67 7.90
N LEU A 265 12.66 14.30 6.90
CA LEU A 265 12.88 13.96 5.48
C LEU A 265 14.35 14.16 5.06
N GLY A 266 15.04 15.14 5.63
CA GLY A 266 16.48 15.29 5.45
C GLY A 266 17.28 14.11 6.00
N LYS A 267 16.89 13.54 7.14
CA LYS A 267 17.52 12.34 7.70
C LYS A 267 17.14 11.05 6.98
N LEU A 268 15.88 10.91 6.62
CA LEU A 268 15.40 9.76 5.85
C LEU A 268 16.04 9.71 4.46
N LYS A 269 16.29 10.86 3.83
CA LYS A 269 17.09 10.94 2.61
C LYS A 269 18.47 10.30 2.79
N GLU A 270 19.20 10.63 3.87
CA GLU A 270 20.52 10.05 4.16
C GLU A 270 20.47 8.51 4.37
N ILE A 271 19.30 7.97 4.72
CA ILE A 271 19.08 6.52 4.96
C ILE A 271 18.66 5.80 3.67
N TRP A 272 17.96 6.49 2.77
CA TRP A 272 17.43 5.96 1.53
C TRP A 272 18.36 6.14 0.32
N GLU A 273 19.42 6.94 0.44
CA GLU A 273 20.53 7.07 -0.53
C GLU A 273 21.60 5.99 -0.35
#